data_AF-A0A849QQV8-F1
#
_entry.id   AF-A0A849QQV8-F1
#
_cell.length_a   1.000
_cell.length_b   1.000
_cell.length_c   1.000
_cell.angle_alpha   90.00
_cell.angle_beta   90.00
_cell.angle_gamma   90.00
#
_symmetry.space_group_name_H-M   'P 1'
#
loop_
_entity.id
_entity.type
_entity.pdbx_description
1 polymer ?
#
loop_
_entity_poly.entity_id
_entity_poly.type
_entity_poly.pdbx_seq_one_letter_code
_entity_poly.pdbx_strand_id
1 'polypeptide(L)'
;ALQQVIPHIGVHIDEPVTADIKRLIRAASSLHGKSGMKVISLSVDELHKFEPLVDAVVFGDNEIKINVTRPTTVEMMDEQFEVEEGANVLPEYAAIYMMCKGAAEYMGGVR
;
A
#
# COMPACT_ATOMS: atom_id res chain seq x y z
N ALA A 1 17.06 -4.41 35.58
CA ALA A 1 17.99 -3.72 34.66
C ALA A 1 17.91 -4.30 33.25
N LEU A 2 18.50 -5.46 32.94
CA LEU A 2 18.53 -6.02 31.57
C LEU A 2 17.15 -6.28 30.93
N GLN A 3 16.20 -6.89 31.65
CA GLN A 3 14.84 -7.13 31.13
C GLN A 3 14.06 -5.86 30.79
N GLN A 4 14.38 -4.73 31.42
CA GLN A 4 13.71 -3.45 31.14
C GLN A 4 14.21 -2.81 29.84
N VAL A 5 15.39 -3.20 29.34
CA VAL A 5 15.97 -2.65 28.10
C VAL A 5 15.55 -3.43 26.87
N ILE A 6 15.23 -4.72 27.01
CA ILE A 6 14.85 -5.63 25.91
C ILE A 6 13.75 -5.07 24.99
N PRO A 7 12.65 -4.46 25.48
CA PRO A 7 11.62 -3.88 24.62
C PRO A 7 12.10 -2.70 23.77
N HIS A 8 13.20 -2.04 24.17
CA HIS A 8 13.72 -0.84 23.52
C HIS A 8 14.86 -1.12 22.53
N ILE A 9 15.51 -2.28 22.64
CA ILE A 9 16.62 -2.69 21.74
C ILE A 9 16.30 -3.93 20.92
N GLY A 10 15.24 -4.65 21.29
CA GLY A 10 14.80 -5.85 20.57
C GLY A 10 14.25 -5.49 19.20
N VAL A 11 14.54 -6.33 18.21
CA VAL A 11 13.97 -6.19 16.87
C VAL A 11 12.63 -6.93 16.84
N HIS A 12 11.58 -6.24 16.39
CA HIS A 12 10.28 -6.86 16.15
C HIS A 12 10.26 -7.54 14.78
N ILE A 13 10.48 -8.85 14.78
CA ILE A 13 10.39 -9.68 13.58
C ILE A 13 9.20 -10.66 13.68
N ASP A 14 8.74 -11.14 12.54
CA ASP A 14 7.79 -12.25 12.45
C ASP A 14 8.59 -13.58 12.52
N GLU A 15 8.62 -14.20 13.71
CA GLU A 15 9.35 -15.44 13.98
C GLU A 15 8.96 -16.57 13.00
N PRO A 16 7.66 -16.88 12.76
CA PRO A 16 7.25 -17.86 11.76
C PRO A 16 7.82 -17.65 10.35
N VAL A 17 8.05 -16.41 9.92
CA VAL A 17 8.65 -16.12 8.62
C VAL A 17 10.14 -16.44 8.61
N THR A 18 10.82 -16.26 9.75
CA THR A 18 12.27 -16.45 9.87
C THR A 18 12.65 -17.93 10.03
N ALA A 19 11.85 -18.70 10.78
CA ALA A 19 12.15 -20.10 11.07
C ALA A 19 11.83 -21.06 9.89
N ASP A 20 10.94 -20.66 8.98
CA ASP A 20 10.48 -21.49 7.87
C ASP A 20 11.43 -21.46 6.66
N ILE A 21 12.20 -22.55 6.48
CA ILE A 21 13.14 -22.71 5.37
C ILE A 21 12.47 -22.90 3.99
N LYS A 22 11.14 -23.06 3.93
CA LYS A 22 10.37 -23.25 2.69
C LYS A 22 9.42 -22.10 2.41
N ARG A 23 9.60 -20.96 3.07
CA ARG A 23 8.70 -19.82 2.97
C ARG A 23 8.65 -19.28 1.53
N LEU A 24 7.43 -19.05 1.04
CA LEU A 24 7.23 -18.27 -0.18
C LEU A 24 7.49 -16.79 0.12
N ILE A 25 8.47 -16.22 -0.55
CA ILE A 25 8.76 -14.79 -0.51
C ILE A 25 8.08 -14.12 -1.70
N ARG A 26 7.56 -12.93 -1.47
CA ARG A 26 6.95 -12.12 -2.53
C ARG A 26 8.00 -11.78 -3.58
N ALA A 27 7.65 -11.96 -4.85
CA ALA A 27 8.57 -11.65 -5.94
C ALA A 27 8.91 -10.15 -5.98
N ALA A 28 10.18 -9.83 -6.14
CA ALA A 28 10.62 -8.45 -6.32
C ALA A 28 9.99 -7.85 -7.59
N SER A 29 9.69 -6.55 -7.56
CA SER A 29 9.01 -5.82 -8.64
C SER A 29 7.59 -6.29 -8.98
N SER A 30 7.01 -7.27 -8.27
CA SER A 30 5.60 -7.64 -8.44
C SER A 30 4.66 -6.59 -7.83
N LEU A 31 3.37 -6.66 -8.13
CA LEU A 31 2.35 -5.87 -7.43
C LEU A 31 1.83 -6.58 -6.17
N HIS A 32 1.60 -5.82 -5.12
CA HIS A 32 1.00 -6.29 -3.89
C HIS A 32 -0.53 -6.28 -4.00
N GLY A 33 -1.16 -7.46 -4.02
CA GLY A 33 -2.59 -7.59 -4.31
C GLY A 33 -3.57 -6.86 -3.36
N LYS A 34 -3.15 -6.42 -2.17
CA LYS A 34 -4.01 -5.64 -1.25
C LYS A 34 -3.80 -4.13 -1.29
N SER A 35 -2.86 -3.65 -2.09
CA SER A 35 -2.60 -2.21 -2.24
C SER A 35 -2.42 -1.75 -3.69
N GLY A 36 -2.15 -2.67 -4.63
CA GLY A 36 -1.78 -2.31 -5.99
C GLY A 36 -0.35 -1.76 -6.11
N MET A 37 0.37 -1.57 -5.00
CA MET A 37 1.71 -0.99 -4.99
C MET A 37 2.78 -2.01 -5.38
N LYS A 38 3.88 -1.53 -5.92
CA LYS A 38 5.01 -2.36 -6.33
C LYS A 38 5.87 -2.78 -5.15
N VAL A 39 6.38 -4.00 -5.20
CA VAL A 39 7.40 -4.51 -4.28
C VAL A 39 8.75 -3.94 -4.69
N ILE A 40 9.27 -3.01 -3.88
CA ILE A 40 10.56 -2.35 -4.12
C ILE A 40 11.65 -3.04 -3.30
N SER A 41 12.75 -3.40 -3.96
CA SER A 41 13.98 -3.83 -3.28
C SER A 41 14.76 -2.59 -2.89
N LEU A 42 15.19 -2.52 -1.64
CA LEU A 42 15.92 -1.39 -1.07
C LEU A 42 17.26 -1.86 -0.51
N SER A 43 18.31 -1.09 -0.78
CA SER A 43 19.55 -1.10 -0.02
C SER A 43 19.36 -0.40 1.34
N VAL A 44 20.34 -0.55 2.24
CA VAL A 44 20.30 0.09 3.56
C VAL A 44 20.24 1.62 3.43
N ASP A 45 20.97 2.20 2.47
CA ASP A 45 20.99 3.66 2.26
C ASP A 45 19.67 4.19 1.68
N GLU A 46 19.00 3.40 0.83
CA GLU A 46 17.70 3.75 0.26
C GLU A 46 16.57 3.66 1.28
N LEU A 47 16.67 2.75 2.27
CA LEU A 47 15.65 2.56 3.29
C LEU A 47 15.33 3.86 4.05
N HIS A 48 16.33 4.71 4.29
CA HIS A 48 16.16 5.97 5.01
C HIS A 48 15.45 7.06 4.20
N LYS A 49 15.30 6.89 2.89
CA LYS A 49 14.73 7.88 1.96
C LYS A 49 13.46 7.40 1.28
N PHE A 50 13.07 6.15 1.51
CA PHE A 50 11.96 5.51 0.83
C PHE A 50 10.63 6.00 1.39
N GLU A 51 9.80 6.56 0.52
CA GLU A 51 8.44 7.02 0.82
C GLU A 51 7.43 6.09 0.12
N PRO A 52 6.86 5.09 0.82
CA PRO A 52 6.08 4.03 0.17
C PRO A 52 4.88 4.54 -0.62
N LEU A 53 4.18 5.56 -0.11
CA LEU A 53 2.97 6.14 -0.72
C LEU A 53 3.27 7.00 -1.96
N VAL A 54 4.54 7.14 -2.32
CA VAL A 54 5.04 7.83 -3.50
C VAL A 54 5.85 6.86 -4.37
N ASP A 55 6.94 6.31 -3.83
CA ASP A 55 7.95 5.52 -4.56
C ASP A 55 7.44 4.14 -5.04
N ALA A 56 6.45 3.56 -4.36
CA ALA A 56 5.89 2.26 -4.72
C ALA A 56 4.61 2.36 -5.58
N VAL A 57 4.18 3.57 -5.92
CA VAL A 57 3.03 3.83 -6.79
C VAL A 57 3.46 3.69 -8.25
N VAL A 58 2.69 2.95 -9.04
CA VAL A 58 3.01 2.64 -10.45
C VAL A 58 1.91 2.99 -11.43
N PHE A 59 0.72 3.32 -10.93
CA PHE A 59 -0.42 3.70 -11.74
C PHE A 59 -0.44 5.22 -11.92
N GLY A 60 -1.00 5.67 -13.04
CA GLY A 60 -1.04 7.09 -13.37
C GLY A 60 -2.09 7.86 -12.59
N ASP A 61 -2.25 9.12 -12.96
CA ASP A 61 -3.21 10.07 -12.40
C ASP A 61 -4.50 10.17 -13.22
N ASN A 62 -4.69 9.32 -14.23
CA ASN A 62 -5.90 9.31 -15.05
C ASN A 62 -7.15 9.13 -14.18
N GLU A 63 -8.13 10.00 -14.37
CA GLU A 63 -9.37 9.92 -13.62
C GLU A 63 -10.20 8.70 -14.02
N ILE A 64 -10.57 7.89 -13.02
CA ILE A 64 -11.49 6.76 -13.20
C ILE A 64 -12.65 6.85 -12.21
N LYS A 65 -13.79 6.29 -12.62
CA LYS A 65 -14.99 6.17 -11.79
C LYS A 65 -14.93 4.89 -10.99
N ILE A 66 -15.20 5.01 -9.70
CA ILE A 66 -15.34 3.88 -8.77
C ILE A 66 -16.63 4.00 -7.97
N ASN A 67 -17.17 2.85 -7.56
CA ASN A 67 -18.27 2.76 -6.61
C ASN A 67 -17.67 2.44 -5.24
N VAL A 68 -17.62 3.41 -4.34
CA VAL A 68 -17.09 3.25 -2.99
C VAL A 68 -18.16 2.60 -2.11
N THR A 69 -17.79 1.52 -1.44
CA THR A 69 -18.66 0.77 -0.52
C THR A 69 -18.35 1.06 0.95
N ARG A 70 -17.18 1.64 1.22
CA ARG A 70 -16.74 2.03 2.56
C ARG A 70 -16.15 3.45 2.50
N PRO A 71 -16.89 4.48 2.92
CA PRO A 71 -16.41 5.86 2.90
C PRO A 71 -15.19 6.00 3.81
N THR A 72 -14.19 6.73 3.35
CA THR A 72 -12.91 6.88 4.04
C THR A 72 -12.12 8.04 3.46
N THR A 73 -10.97 8.34 4.07
CA THR A 73 -10.00 9.27 3.52
C THR A 73 -8.78 8.48 3.06
N VAL A 74 -8.35 8.69 1.81
CA VAL A 74 -7.16 8.05 1.24
C VAL A 74 -6.09 9.10 1.03
N GLU A 75 -4.88 8.80 1.47
CA GLU A 75 -3.70 9.63 1.23
C GLU A 75 -2.71 8.85 0.36
N MET A 76 -2.39 9.40 -0.81
CA MET A 76 -1.44 8.81 -1.76
C MET A 76 -0.86 9.92 -2.65
N MET A 77 0.41 9.79 -3.05
CA MET A 77 1.09 10.79 -3.88
C MET A 77 1.02 12.21 -3.29
N ASP A 78 1.17 12.33 -1.96
CA ASP A 78 1.04 13.58 -1.19
C ASP A 78 -0.31 14.31 -1.35
N GLU A 79 -1.33 13.62 -1.87
CA GLU A 79 -2.69 14.12 -2.02
C GLU A 79 -3.66 13.36 -1.11
N GLN A 80 -4.67 14.08 -0.61
CA GLN A 80 -5.71 13.55 0.27
C GLN A 80 -7.07 13.58 -0.43
N PHE A 81 -7.72 12.42 -0.48
CA PHE A 81 -9.02 12.22 -1.12
C PHE A 81 -10.04 11.78 -0.07
N GLU A 82 -11.02 12.63 0.21
CA GLU A 82 -12.22 12.25 0.94
C GLU A 82 -13.21 11.60 -0.02
N VAL A 83 -13.63 10.37 0.28
CA VAL A 83 -14.56 9.62 -0.56
C VAL A 83 -15.80 9.19 0.21
N GLU A 84 -16.94 9.44 -0.42
CA GLU A 84 -18.26 9.12 0.10
C GLU A 84 -18.75 7.77 -0.44
N GLU A 85 -19.79 7.19 0.18
CA GLU A 85 -20.42 6.00 -0.36
C GLU A 85 -21.06 6.28 -1.73
N GLY A 86 -20.87 5.38 -2.69
CA GLY A 86 -21.39 5.51 -4.06
C GLY A 86 -20.34 5.95 -5.08
N ALA A 87 -20.80 6.61 -6.15
CA ALA A 87 -19.95 6.95 -7.29
C ALA A 87 -18.99 8.11 -6.97
N ASN A 88 -17.68 7.84 -7.06
CA ASN A 88 -16.61 8.81 -6.91
C ASN A 88 -15.69 8.77 -8.13
N VAL A 89 -15.00 9.89 -8.38
CA VAL A 89 -13.93 9.99 -9.38
C VAL A 89 -12.63 10.22 -8.64
N LEU A 90 -11.63 9.39 -8.92
CA LEU A 90 -10.30 9.50 -8.33
C LEU A 90 -9.23 9.26 -9.41
N PRO A 91 -8.00 9.75 -9.18
CA PRO A 91 -6.82 9.30 -9.92
C PRO A 91 -6.66 7.78 -9.84
N GLU A 92 -6.17 7.17 -10.92
CA GLU A 92 -6.05 5.71 -11.08
C GLU A 92 -5.28 5.06 -9.92
N TYR A 93 -4.19 5.65 -9.43
CA TYR A 93 -3.45 5.14 -8.28
C TYR A 93 -4.29 5.01 -7.00
N ALA A 94 -5.08 6.04 -6.67
CA ALA A 94 -5.88 6.07 -5.45
C ALA A 94 -7.11 5.15 -5.57
N ALA A 95 -7.73 5.13 -6.75
CA ALA A 95 -8.83 4.23 -7.06
C ALA A 95 -8.42 2.76 -6.98
N ILE A 96 -7.28 2.37 -7.57
CA ILE A 96 -6.78 1.00 -7.50
C ILE A 96 -6.44 0.60 -6.06
N TYR A 97 -5.82 1.49 -5.29
CA TYR A 97 -5.57 1.23 -3.88
C TYR A 97 -6.87 0.92 -3.12
N MET A 98 -7.90 1.74 -3.31
CA MET A 98 -9.24 1.52 -2.72
C MET A 98 -9.84 0.17 -3.12
N MET A 99 -9.77 -0.17 -4.41
CA MET A 99 -10.24 -1.46 -4.92
C MET A 99 -9.48 -2.63 -4.31
N CYS A 100 -8.14 -2.56 -4.22
CA CYS A 100 -7.31 -3.60 -3.62
C CYS A 100 -7.54 -3.76 -2.10
N LYS A 101 -7.96 -2.69 -1.42
CA LYS A 101 -8.40 -2.72 -0.02
C LYS A 101 -9.83 -3.27 0.14
N GLY A 102 -10.52 -3.53 -0.97
CA GLY A 102 -11.91 -3.97 -1.03
C GLY A 102 -12.91 -2.89 -0.60
N ALA A 103 -12.53 -1.62 -0.67
CA ALA A 103 -13.36 -0.48 -0.26
C ALA A 103 -14.12 0.17 -1.43
N ALA A 104 -13.83 -0.25 -2.66
CA ALA A 104 -14.50 0.24 -3.86
C ALA A 104 -14.50 -0.81 -4.99
N GLU A 105 -15.33 -0.58 -6.00
CA GLU A 105 -15.42 -1.38 -7.23
C GLU A 105 -15.29 -0.49 -8.48
N TYR A 106 -14.74 -1.02 -9.57
CA TYR A 106 -14.55 -0.26 -10.82
C TYR A 106 -15.88 0.04 -11.52
N MET A 107 -16.09 1.29 -11.95
CA MET A 107 -17.28 1.69 -12.71
C MET A 107 -17.00 2.09 -14.17
N GLY A 108 -15.76 2.42 -14.52
CA GLY A 108 -15.39 2.85 -15.88
C GLY A 108 -14.42 4.04 -15.91
N GLY A 109 -13.99 4.43 -17.11
CA GLY A 109 -13.23 5.66 -17.33
C GLY A 109 -14.12 6.91 -17.33
N VAL A 110 -13.53 8.07 -17.03
CA VAL A 110 -14.16 9.37 -17.28
C VAL A 110 -14.00 9.68 -18.77
N ARG A 111 -15.11 9.73 -19.50
CA ARG A 111 -15.15 10.20 -20.90
C ARG A 111 -15.46 11.67 -20.93
#